data_AF-A0AAP0IQ87-F1
#
_entry.id   AF-A0AAP0IQ87-F1
#
_cell.length_a   1.000
_cell.length_b   1.000
_cell.length_c   1.000
_cell.angle_alpha   90.00
_cell.angle_beta   90.00
_cell.angle_gamma   90.00
#
_symmetry.space_group_name_H-M   'P 1'
#
loop_
_entity.id
_entity.type
_entity.pdbx_description
1 polymer ?
#
loop_
_entity_poly.entity_id
_entity_poly.type
_entity_poly.pdbx_seq_one_letter_code
_entity_poly.pdbx_strand_id
1 'polypeptide(L)'
;MHLNTSRDEKVGNRKVKKCIAPGSLGRTRNSMLKARNPIETSTDSYIPSIPKVVNVKMVGDLRVNKKLVITGDVIEGDERLSIAQLFKTLSKEDNSESDIEAITLPKSGKKEFQLPEEAIDHYIIVIYTPVATYSANGDPICVVSDEVVKSSEKRKVRGKNKNLKVASLKVGETYEVKFYNNRPVSDYRKYWSRHLGIMVRDHTMCPIRVKL
;
A
#
# COMPACT_ATOMS: atom_id res chain seq x y z
N MET A 1 -62.56 38.99 2.55
CA MET A 1 -61.65 39.21 1.41
C MET A 1 -61.29 40.69 1.36
N HIS A 2 -60.07 41.07 1.74
CA HIS A 2 -59.47 42.38 1.46
C HIS A 2 -57.97 42.16 1.26
N LEU A 3 -57.45 42.77 0.20
CA LEU A 3 -56.10 42.67 -0.37
C LEU A 3 -55.05 43.44 0.47
N ASN A 4 -53.76 43.08 0.34
CA ASN A 4 -52.71 43.99 -0.14
C ASN A 4 -51.34 43.27 -0.34
N THR A 5 -50.58 43.84 -1.26
CA THR A 5 -49.47 43.32 -2.09
C THR A 5 -48.03 43.69 -1.66
N SER A 6 -47.05 43.01 -2.31
CA SER A 6 -45.72 43.50 -2.74
C SER A 6 -44.60 43.63 -1.68
N ARG A 7 -43.30 43.34 -1.92
CA ARG A 7 -42.49 43.03 -3.12
C ARG A 7 -41.12 42.45 -2.67
N ASP A 8 -40.44 41.82 -3.63
CA ASP A 8 -39.07 41.27 -3.62
C ASP A 8 -37.96 42.24 -3.17
N GLU A 9 -36.90 41.72 -2.55
CA GLU A 9 -35.54 42.27 -2.72
C GLU A 9 -34.51 41.19 -3.05
N LYS A 10 -33.85 41.43 -4.18
CA LYS A 10 -32.84 40.59 -4.83
C LYS A 10 -31.43 40.89 -4.32
N VAL A 11 -30.69 39.80 -4.25
CA VAL A 11 -29.23 39.63 -4.32
C VAL A 11 -28.57 40.53 -5.38
N GLY A 12 -27.43 41.12 -5.01
CA GLY A 12 -26.42 41.70 -5.90
C GLY A 12 -25.37 42.45 -5.06
N ASN A 13 -24.10 42.57 -5.39
CA ASN A 13 -23.34 42.15 -6.56
C ASN A 13 -21.85 42.30 -6.19
N ARG A 14 -21.00 41.36 -6.60
CA ARG A 14 -19.54 41.53 -6.62
C ARG A 14 -19.18 42.62 -7.63
N LYS A 15 -18.40 43.63 -7.23
CA LYS A 15 -17.54 44.40 -8.15
C LYS A 15 -16.24 44.76 -7.44
N VAL A 16 -15.18 44.05 -7.80
CA VAL A 16 -13.79 44.42 -7.51
C VAL A 16 -13.46 45.65 -8.35
N LYS A 17 -13.03 46.76 -7.72
CA LYS A 17 -12.45 47.90 -8.43
C LYS A 17 -11.11 48.30 -7.79
N LYS A 18 -10.07 47.97 -8.57
CA LYS A 18 -8.73 48.56 -8.76
C LYS A 18 -8.36 49.80 -7.94
N CYS A 19 -7.19 49.72 -7.32
CA CYS A 19 -6.41 50.81 -6.74
C CYS A 19 -5.93 51.81 -7.81
N ILE A 20 -6.09 53.12 -7.56
CA ILE A 20 -5.22 54.20 -8.05
C ILE A 20 -5.25 55.32 -6.98
N ALA A 21 -4.08 55.74 -6.49
CA ALA A 21 -3.91 57.00 -5.77
C ALA A 21 -3.50 58.10 -6.77
N PRO A 22 -3.90 59.36 -6.54
CA PRO A 22 -2.86 60.34 -6.24
C PRO A 22 -3.28 61.33 -5.13
N GLY A 23 -2.28 61.81 -4.40
CA GLY A 23 -2.45 62.72 -3.27
C GLY A 23 -2.73 64.18 -3.66
N SER A 24 -3.13 64.97 -2.67
CA SER A 24 -2.57 66.30 -2.39
C SER A 24 -3.18 66.86 -1.10
N LEU A 25 -2.38 67.72 -0.47
CA LEU A 25 -2.49 68.20 0.90
C LEU A 25 -3.76 69.01 1.19
N GLY A 26 -4.31 68.82 2.40
CA GLY A 26 -5.32 69.69 3.00
C GLY A 26 -5.22 69.66 4.53
N ARG A 27 -4.98 70.85 5.11
CA ARG A 27 -4.68 71.15 6.51
C ARG A 27 -5.72 70.68 7.54
N THR A 28 -5.20 70.16 8.65
CA THR A 28 -5.62 70.26 10.07
C THR A 28 -7.12 70.45 10.40
N ARG A 29 -7.64 69.50 11.19
CA ARG A 29 -8.40 69.78 12.42
C ARG A 29 -8.32 68.57 13.34
N ASN A 30 -7.93 68.80 14.60
CA ASN A 30 -8.01 67.83 15.67
C ASN A 30 -9.46 67.35 15.81
N SER A 31 -9.73 66.10 15.46
CA SER A 31 -10.91 65.38 15.91
C SER A 31 -10.42 64.08 16.52
N MET A 32 -10.69 63.92 17.82
CA MET A 32 -10.36 62.76 18.63
C MET A 32 -10.49 61.46 17.83
N LEU A 33 -9.41 60.70 17.72
CA LEU A 33 -9.49 59.29 17.37
C LEU A 33 -10.25 58.61 18.50
N LYS A 34 -11.57 58.47 18.35
CA LYS A 34 -12.35 57.56 19.18
C LYS A 34 -11.87 56.17 18.78
N ALA A 35 -10.95 55.62 19.57
CA ALA A 35 -10.48 54.26 19.41
C ALA A 35 -11.72 53.37 19.27
N ARG A 36 -11.89 52.74 18.10
CA ARG A 36 -12.88 51.68 17.97
C ARG A 36 -12.39 50.56 18.86
N ASN A 37 -13.19 50.17 19.84
CA ASN A 37 -12.92 49.00 20.66
C ASN A 37 -12.60 47.82 19.72
N PRO A 38 -11.60 46.99 20.05
CA PRO A 38 -11.32 45.79 19.26
C PRO A 38 -12.61 44.95 19.18
N ILE A 39 -12.97 44.54 17.95
CA ILE A 39 -14.07 43.61 17.74
C ILE A 39 -13.56 42.25 18.20
N GLU A 40 -13.80 41.91 19.47
CA GLU A 40 -13.57 40.58 19.99
C GLU A 40 -14.59 39.65 19.32
N THR A 41 -14.12 38.92 18.32
CA THR A 41 -14.92 37.87 17.68
C THR A 41 -14.78 36.64 18.58
N SER A 42 -15.67 36.51 19.55
CA SER A 42 -15.77 35.29 20.36
C SER A 42 -16.21 34.16 19.42
N THR A 43 -15.27 33.25 19.13
CA THR A 43 -15.60 32.00 18.46
C THR A 43 -16.28 31.11 19.48
N ASP A 44 -17.45 30.60 19.10
CA ASP A 44 -18.19 29.65 19.92
C ASP A 44 -17.27 28.47 20.25
N SER A 45 -17.25 28.03 21.52
CA SER A 45 -16.30 27.03 21.97
C SER A 45 -16.57 25.70 21.25
N TYR A 46 -15.70 25.35 20.31
CA TYR A 46 -15.78 24.09 19.57
C TYR A 46 -15.60 22.91 20.54
N ILE A 47 -16.64 22.10 20.71
CA ILE A 47 -16.56 20.83 21.44
C ILE A 47 -16.10 19.77 20.43
N PRO A 48 -14.84 19.32 20.47
CA PRO A 48 -14.36 18.31 19.53
C PRO A 48 -15.13 17.01 19.73
N SER A 49 -15.75 16.50 18.67
CA SER A 49 -16.46 15.22 18.71
C SER A 49 -15.46 14.06 18.79
N ILE A 50 -15.82 12.99 19.52
CA ILE A 50 -14.96 11.81 19.67
C ILE A 50 -15.04 11.00 18.38
N PRO A 51 -13.91 10.75 17.69
CA PRO A 51 -13.93 10.10 16.39
C PRO A 51 -14.36 8.65 16.53
N LYS A 52 -15.07 8.13 15.54
CA LYS A 52 -15.57 6.75 15.53
C LYS A 52 -15.16 6.07 14.25
N VAL A 53 -15.06 4.75 14.27
CA VAL A 53 -14.83 3.96 13.06
C VAL A 53 -15.92 2.92 12.92
N VAL A 54 -16.37 2.67 11.68
CA VAL A 54 -17.32 1.62 11.35
C VAL A 54 -16.81 0.80 10.18
N ASN A 55 -17.40 -0.38 9.93
CA ASN A 55 -17.08 -1.24 8.79
C ASN A 55 -15.59 -1.61 8.68
N VAL A 56 -14.91 -1.83 9.82
CA VAL A 56 -13.50 -2.24 9.82
C VAL A 56 -13.36 -3.62 9.17
N LYS A 57 -12.49 -3.73 8.16
CA LYS A 57 -12.28 -4.96 7.38
C LYS A 57 -10.82 -5.16 7.03
N MET A 58 -10.44 -6.43 6.97
CA MET A 58 -9.14 -6.90 6.49
C MET A 58 -9.27 -7.31 5.03
N VAL A 59 -8.55 -6.63 4.14
CA VAL A 59 -8.62 -6.83 2.69
C VAL A 59 -7.26 -7.29 2.18
N GLY A 60 -7.19 -8.50 1.61
CA GLY A 60 -5.96 -9.03 1.02
C GLY A 60 -5.82 -10.54 1.21
N ASP A 61 -4.65 -11.04 0.84
CA ASP A 61 -4.28 -12.45 1.04
C ASP A 61 -3.70 -12.65 2.44
N LEU A 62 -4.29 -13.55 3.24
CA LEU A 62 -3.72 -14.05 4.50
C LEU A 62 -2.61 -15.07 4.24
N ARG A 63 -1.58 -14.64 3.52
CA ARG A 63 -0.38 -15.42 3.23
C ARG A 63 0.86 -14.63 3.62
N VAL A 64 1.88 -15.34 4.07
CA VAL A 64 3.17 -14.73 4.41
C VAL A 64 3.73 -13.92 3.25
N ASN A 65 4.33 -12.77 3.56
CA ASN A 65 4.92 -11.82 2.60
C ASN A 65 3.92 -11.26 1.57
N LYS A 66 2.61 -11.49 1.76
CA LYS A 66 1.56 -10.83 0.99
C LYS A 66 1.09 -9.57 1.69
N LYS A 67 0.53 -8.67 0.87
CA LYS A 67 0.00 -7.38 1.30
C LYS A 67 -1.38 -7.61 1.91
N LEU A 68 -1.53 -7.15 3.15
CA LEU A 68 -2.77 -7.07 3.88
C LEU A 68 -3.11 -5.58 4.11
N VAL A 69 -4.31 -5.16 3.74
CA VAL A 69 -4.77 -3.78 3.86
C VAL A 69 -5.92 -3.74 4.86
N ILE A 70 -5.86 -2.79 5.79
CA ILE A 70 -6.92 -2.56 6.77
C ILE A 70 -7.73 -1.35 6.34
N THR A 71 -9.03 -1.53 6.24
CA THR A 71 -10.00 -0.51 5.83
C THR A 71 -11.00 -0.28 6.95
N GLY A 72 -11.55 0.92 7.04
CA GLY A 72 -12.59 1.29 8.00
C GLY A 72 -13.06 2.71 7.73
N ASP A 73 -14.35 2.94 7.89
CA ASP A 73 -14.98 4.24 7.63
C ASP A 73 -14.88 5.08 8.89
N VAL A 74 -14.03 6.11 8.88
CA VAL A 74 -13.83 7.00 10.02
C VAL A 74 -14.83 8.15 9.99
N ILE A 75 -15.60 8.30 11.05
CA ILE A 75 -16.58 9.36 11.29
C ILE A 75 -15.94 10.36 12.27
N GLU A 76 -16.03 11.66 11.94
CA GLU A 76 -15.53 12.76 12.78
C GLU A 76 -14.03 12.65 13.15
N GLY A 77 -13.25 11.89 12.37
CA GLY A 77 -11.82 11.69 12.57
C GLY A 77 -11.02 11.79 11.28
N ASP A 78 -9.69 11.78 11.40
CA ASP A 78 -8.76 11.74 10.28
C ASP A 78 -8.30 10.30 10.03
N GLU A 79 -8.74 9.76 8.90
CA GLU A 79 -8.33 8.46 8.43
C GLU A 79 -6.80 8.33 8.34
N ARG A 80 -6.07 9.39 7.97
CA ARG A 80 -4.62 9.36 7.77
C ARG A 80 -3.83 9.37 9.08
N LEU A 81 -4.44 9.84 10.16
CA LEU A 81 -3.82 9.83 11.49
C LEU A 81 -4.22 8.60 12.29
N SER A 82 -5.34 7.98 11.92
CA SER A 82 -5.83 6.74 12.53
C SER A 82 -4.76 5.64 12.46
N ILE A 83 -4.76 4.81 13.50
CA ILE A 83 -3.73 3.80 13.74
C ILE A 83 -4.34 2.41 13.56
N ALA A 84 -3.62 1.54 12.86
CA ALA A 84 -3.94 0.13 12.77
C ALA A 84 -2.75 -0.68 13.31
N GLN A 85 -3.02 -1.57 14.26
CA GLN A 85 -2.02 -2.44 14.87
C GLN A 85 -2.40 -3.91 14.68
N LEU A 86 -1.42 -4.75 14.34
CA LEU A 86 -1.60 -6.18 14.13
C LEU A 86 -1.04 -6.95 15.32
N PHE A 87 -1.81 -7.94 15.73
CA PHE A 87 -1.43 -8.95 16.70
C PHE A 87 -1.68 -10.34 16.11
N LYS A 88 -1.01 -11.35 16.66
CA LYS A 88 -1.27 -12.75 16.37
C LYS A 88 -1.84 -13.43 17.60
N THR A 89 -2.66 -14.45 17.38
CA THR A 89 -3.21 -15.33 18.41
C THR A 89 -3.34 -16.74 17.87
N LEU A 90 -3.31 -17.73 18.76
CA LEU A 90 -3.53 -19.14 18.44
C LEU A 90 -5.03 -19.50 18.38
N SER A 91 -5.88 -18.72 19.04
CA SER A 91 -7.32 -18.97 19.16
C SER A 91 -8.16 -17.88 18.51
N LYS A 92 -9.29 -18.27 17.92
CA LYS A 92 -10.24 -17.32 17.32
C LYS A 92 -11.16 -16.67 18.36
N GLU A 93 -11.44 -17.40 19.46
CA GLU A 93 -12.51 -17.07 20.41
C GLU A 93 -12.03 -16.83 21.85
N ASP A 94 -10.77 -17.09 22.20
CA ASP A 94 -10.37 -17.05 23.60
C ASP A 94 -9.93 -15.65 24.06
N ASN A 95 -10.63 -15.18 25.08
CA ASN A 95 -10.35 -13.96 25.84
C ASN A 95 -9.18 -14.11 26.83
N SER A 96 -8.37 -15.16 26.70
CA SER A 96 -7.15 -15.31 27.50
C SER A 96 -6.06 -14.46 26.88
N GLU A 97 -5.75 -13.32 27.51
CA GLU A 97 -4.69 -12.38 27.12
C GLU A 97 -3.29 -13.02 26.95
N SER A 98 -3.10 -14.27 27.39
CA SER A 98 -1.81 -14.96 27.40
C SER A 98 -1.23 -15.30 26.02
N ASP A 99 -2.07 -15.39 24.99
CA ASP A 99 -1.67 -15.93 23.68
C ASP A 99 -1.64 -14.85 22.57
N ILE A 100 -1.79 -13.58 22.97
CA ILE A 100 -1.82 -12.44 22.04
C ILE A 100 -0.44 -11.80 21.98
N GLU A 101 0.20 -11.86 20.82
CA GLU A 101 1.51 -11.25 20.58
C GLU A 101 1.45 -10.14 19.52
N ALA A 102 2.11 -9.02 19.78
CA ALA A 102 2.14 -7.90 18.83
C ALA A 102 3.04 -8.22 17.63
N ILE A 103 2.50 -8.06 16.42
CA ILE A 103 3.26 -8.20 15.16
C ILE A 103 3.82 -6.84 14.73
N THR A 104 2.99 -5.79 14.82
CA THR A 104 3.39 -4.44 14.43
C THR A 104 3.31 -3.47 15.60
N LEU A 105 4.19 -2.46 15.54
CA LEU A 105 4.11 -1.30 16.42
C LEU A 105 3.02 -0.34 15.91
N PRO A 106 2.34 0.39 16.81
CA PRO A 106 1.33 1.36 16.42
C PRO A 106 1.99 2.49 15.62
N LYS A 107 1.58 2.65 14.36
CA LYS A 107 2.09 3.71 13.47
C LYS A 107 0.93 4.40 12.76
N SER A 108 0.86 5.73 12.88
CA SER A 108 -0.16 6.55 12.23
C SER A 108 -0.07 6.44 10.69
N GLY A 109 -1.23 6.30 10.05
CA GLY A 109 -1.40 6.44 8.59
C GLY A 109 -0.96 5.25 7.73
N LYS A 110 -0.11 4.34 8.24
CA LYS A 110 0.21 3.10 7.51
C LYS A 110 -0.81 2.01 7.87
N LYS A 111 -1.70 1.71 6.93
CA LYS A 111 -2.72 0.64 7.05
C LYS A 111 -2.50 -0.55 6.12
N GLU A 112 -1.31 -0.59 5.52
CA GLU A 112 -0.89 -1.67 4.65
C GLU A 112 0.29 -2.39 5.29
N PHE A 113 0.15 -3.70 5.44
CA PHE A 113 1.08 -4.54 6.16
C PHE A 113 1.55 -5.70 5.27
N GLN A 114 2.79 -6.14 5.48
CA GLN A 114 3.27 -7.40 4.94
C GLN A 114 3.36 -8.37 6.11
N LEU A 115 2.64 -9.49 6.01
CA LEU A 115 2.61 -10.48 7.09
C LEU A 115 3.99 -11.16 7.22
N PRO A 116 4.61 -11.13 8.41
CA PRO A 116 5.89 -11.81 8.63
C PRO A 116 5.73 -13.33 8.68
N GLU A 117 6.85 -14.04 8.58
CA GLU A 117 6.89 -15.51 8.71
C GLU A 117 6.46 -16.00 10.10
N GLU A 118 6.63 -15.18 11.13
CA GLU A 118 6.22 -15.48 12.51
C GLU A 118 4.70 -15.58 12.71
N ALA A 119 3.94 -15.07 11.73
CA ALA A 119 2.48 -15.09 11.78
C ALA A 119 1.86 -16.39 11.24
N ILE A 120 2.67 -17.30 10.67
CA ILE A 120 2.20 -18.58 10.11
C ILE A 120 1.44 -19.37 11.18
N ASP A 121 0.32 -19.99 10.78
CA ASP A 121 -0.52 -20.83 11.64
C ASP A 121 -1.16 -20.09 12.83
N HIS A 122 -1.15 -18.75 12.81
CA HIS A 122 -1.86 -17.92 13.78
C HIS A 122 -3.00 -17.16 13.11
N TYR A 123 -4.02 -16.81 13.89
CA TYR A 123 -5.01 -15.80 13.50
C TYR A 123 -4.42 -14.41 13.67
N ILE A 124 -4.88 -13.48 12.84
CA ILE A 124 -4.47 -12.08 12.92
C ILE A 124 -5.58 -11.29 13.59
N ILE A 125 -5.24 -10.55 14.63
CA ILE A 125 -6.11 -9.55 15.25
C ILE A 125 -5.66 -8.19 14.75
N VAL A 126 -6.63 -7.38 14.35
CA VAL A 126 -6.44 -5.98 13.99
C VAL A 126 -7.12 -5.12 15.03
N ILE A 127 -6.37 -4.22 15.65
CA ILE A 127 -6.91 -3.16 16.49
C ILE A 127 -6.82 -1.86 15.71
N TYR A 128 -7.97 -1.26 15.40
CA TYR A 128 -8.08 0.01 14.71
C TYR A 128 -8.50 1.11 15.69
N THR A 129 -7.66 2.13 15.86
CA THR A 129 -7.95 3.28 16.70
C THR A 129 -8.20 4.51 15.83
N PRO A 130 -9.44 5.05 15.81
CA PRO A 130 -9.72 6.29 15.09
C PRO A 130 -9.10 7.48 15.83
N VAL A 131 -8.47 8.38 15.07
CA VAL A 131 -7.75 9.55 15.60
C VAL A 131 -8.29 10.79 14.90
N ALA A 132 -8.48 11.90 15.62
CA ALA A 132 -8.70 13.21 15.03
C ALA A 132 -7.59 14.18 15.44
N THR A 133 -7.42 15.26 14.68
CA THR A 133 -6.33 16.24 14.86
C THR A 133 -6.41 17.05 16.15
N TYR A 134 -7.63 17.31 16.63
CA TYR A 134 -7.89 18.23 17.74
C TYR A 134 -8.77 17.62 18.85
N SER A 135 -9.06 16.31 18.75
CA SER A 135 -9.83 15.57 19.74
C SER A 135 -8.96 14.51 20.39
N ALA A 136 -9.46 13.92 21.48
CA ALA A 136 -8.93 12.65 21.95
C ALA A 136 -9.11 11.56 20.88
N ASN A 137 -8.32 10.48 21.00
CA ASN A 137 -8.53 9.27 20.21
C ASN A 137 -9.90 8.67 20.54
N GLY A 138 -10.53 8.08 19.54
CA GLY A 138 -11.78 7.36 19.75
C GLY A 138 -11.54 5.93 20.22
N ASP A 139 -12.64 5.26 20.53
CA ASP A 139 -12.60 3.89 21.00
C ASP A 139 -12.04 2.94 19.93
N PRO A 140 -11.08 2.07 20.29
CA PRO A 140 -10.53 1.12 19.34
C PRO A 140 -11.55 0.04 19.00
N ILE A 141 -11.52 -0.42 17.75
CA ILE A 141 -12.30 -1.57 17.28
C ILE A 141 -11.35 -2.72 16.96
N CYS A 142 -11.66 -3.90 17.48
CA CYS A 142 -10.94 -5.14 17.18
C CYS A 142 -11.68 -5.98 16.12
N VAL A 143 -10.91 -6.54 15.19
CA VAL A 143 -11.39 -7.50 14.19
C VAL A 143 -10.41 -8.67 14.13
N VAL A 144 -10.91 -9.89 14.20
CA VAL A 144 -10.12 -11.12 14.11
C VAL A 144 -10.27 -11.71 12.70
N SER A 145 -9.19 -12.26 12.14
CA SER A 145 -9.24 -12.94 10.85
C SER A 145 -10.07 -14.22 10.93
N ASP A 146 -10.75 -14.55 9.82
CA ASP A 146 -11.56 -15.76 9.75
C ASP A 146 -10.75 -17.05 9.64
N GLU A 147 -9.56 -16.94 9.06
CA GLU A 147 -8.62 -18.04 8.84
C GLU A 147 -7.25 -17.71 9.42
N VAL A 148 -6.44 -18.75 9.65
CA VAL A 148 -5.03 -18.64 10.01
C VAL A 148 -4.16 -18.24 8.81
N VAL A 149 -3.03 -17.61 9.06
CA VAL A 149 -2.08 -17.22 8.00
C VAL A 149 -1.40 -18.44 7.39
N LYS A 150 -1.45 -18.53 6.06
CA LYS A 150 -0.87 -19.63 5.29
C LYS A 150 0.56 -19.31 4.84
N SER A 151 1.40 -20.33 4.74
CA SER A 151 2.74 -20.21 4.15
C SER A 151 2.66 -19.82 2.66
N SER A 152 3.68 -19.12 2.17
CA SER A 152 3.76 -18.77 0.75
C SER A 152 4.16 -19.99 -0.08
N GLU A 153 3.44 -20.28 -1.17
CA GLU A 153 3.86 -21.33 -2.10
C GLU A 153 5.23 -21.00 -2.68
N LYS A 154 6.15 -21.98 -2.67
CA LYS A 154 7.46 -21.85 -3.30
C LYS A 154 7.26 -21.49 -4.77
N ARG A 155 7.71 -20.30 -5.19
CA ARG A 155 7.69 -19.90 -6.60
C ARG A 155 8.34 -21.01 -7.43
N LYS A 156 7.64 -21.50 -8.45
CA LYS A 156 8.24 -22.38 -9.46
C LYS A 156 9.32 -21.59 -10.19
N VAL A 157 10.56 -21.71 -9.72
CA VAL A 157 11.71 -21.06 -10.36
C VAL A 157 11.83 -21.64 -11.76
N ARG A 158 12.10 -20.79 -12.76
CA ARG A 158 12.39 -21.20 -14.13
C ARG A 158 13.42 -22.34 -14.07
N GLY A 159 13.08 -23.48 -14.70
CA GLY A 159 13.92 -24.67 -14.63
C GLY A 159 15.38 -24.38 -14.99
N LYS A 160 16.32 -25.08 -14.33
CA LYS A 160 17.77 -24.88 -14.54
C LYS A 160 18.10 -24.89 -16.04
N ASN A 161 18.84 -23.88 -16.50
CA ASN A 161 19.29 -23.84 -17.90
C ASN A 161 20.24 -25.02 -18.16
N LYS A 162 19.76 -26.02 -18.91
CA LYS A 162 20.53 -27.23 -19.24
C LYS A 162 21.76 -26.91 -20.09
N ASN A 163 21.78 -25.77 -20.79
CA ASN A 163 22.90 -25.38 -21.65
C ASN A 163 24.08 -24.81 -20.87
N LEU A 164 23.90 -24.46 -19.58
CA LEU A 164 24.97 -23.87 -18.77
C LEU A 164 26.17 -24.82 -18.64
N LYS A 165 25.94 -26.15 -18.64
CA LYS A 165 27.01 -27.15 -18.50
C LYS A 165 27.92 -27.27 -19.71
N VAL A 166 27.36 -27.14 -20.92
CA VAL A 166 28.17 -27.14 -22.15
C VAL A 166 28.91 -25.81 -22.27
N ALA A 167 28.26 -24.70 -21.91
CA ALA A 167 28.87 -23.38 -21.91
C ALA A 167 29.94 -23.17 -20.83
N SER A 168 29.94 -23.98 -19.76
CA SER A 168 30.91 -23.89 -18.67
C SER A 168 32.18 -24.74 -18.89
N LEU A 169 32.35 -25.34 -20.08
CA LEU A 169 33.57 -26.08 -20.41
C LEU A 169 34.76 -25.11 -20.51
N LYS A 170 35.89 -25.49 -19.89
CA LYS A 170 37.13 -24.74 -20.01
C LYS A 170 37.84 -25.06 -21.33
N VAL A 171 38.76 -24.18 -21.73
CA VAL A 171 39.62 -24.42 -22.91
C VAL A 171 40.44 -25.69 -22.67
N GLY A 172 40.23 -26.70 -23.52
CA GLY A 172 40.88 -28.02 -23.42
C GLY A 172 40.01 -29.13 -22.81
N GLU A 173 38.88 -28.80 -22.17
CA GLU A 173 37.90 -29.79 -21.75
C GLU A 173 36.97 -30.13 -22.92
N THR A 174 36.75 -31.42 -23.16
CA THR A 174 35.88 -31.91 -24.23
C THR A 174 34.87 -32.91 -23.69
N TYR A 175 33.67 -32.93 -24.28
CA TYR A 175 32.69 -33.99 -24.04
C TYR A 175 32.74 -35.00 -25.19
N GLU A 176 32.97 -36.26 -24.87
CA GLU A 176 32.73 -37.34 -25.82
C GLU A 176 31.22 -37.54 -25.99
N VAL A 177 30.73 -37.37 -27.21
CA VAL A 177 29.31 -37.56 -27.54
C VAL A 177 29.18 -38.60 -28.62
N LYS A 178 28.56 -39.72 -28.26
CA LYS A 178 28.24 -40.80 -29.21
C LYS A 178 26.90 -40.51 -29.87
N PHE A 179 26.88 -40.56 -31.19
CA PHE A 179 25.70 -40.36 -32.01
C PHE A 179 25.22 -41.68 -32.61
N TYR A 180 23.91 -41.89 -32.58
CA TYR A 180 23.25 -42.98 -33.29
C TYR A 180 22.01 -42.42 -33.98
N ASN A 181 21.88 -42.64 -35.28
CA ASN A 181 20.74 -42.16 -36.07
C ASN A 181 20.43 -40.66 -35.83
N ASN A 182 21.45 -39.80 -35.95
CA ASN A 182 21.40 -38.35 -35.74
C ASN A 182 20.92 -37.91 -34.34
N ARG A 183 20.98 -38.79 -33.34
CA ARG A 183 20.64 -38.50 -31.94
C ARG A 183 21.80 -38.81 -31.01
N PRO A 184 22.05 -37.99 -29.97
CA PRO A 184 23.08 -38.26 -28.99
C PRO A 184 22.57 -39.36 -28.06
N VAL A 185 23.34 -40.44 -27.93
CA VAL A 185 22.99 -41.60 -27.09
C VAL A 185 23.71 -41.57 -25.75
N SER A 186 24.73 -40.73 -25.58
CA SER A 186 25.48 -40.62 -24.33
C SER A 186 24.65 -40.03 -23.18
N ASP A 187 25.16 -40.14 -21.95
CA ASP A 187 24.59 -39.58 -20.73
C ASP A 187 24.31 -38.07 -20.82
N TYR A 188 25.00 -37.41 -21.76
CA TYR A 188 24.87 -35.98 -22.04
C TYR A 188 23.70 -35.64 -22.98
N ARG A 189 22.90 -36.63 -23.43
CA ARG A 189 21.72 -36.45 -24.31
C ARG A 189 20.82 -35.28 -23.91
N LYS A 190 20.58 -35.11 -22.61
CA LYS A 190 19.74 -34.04 -22.03
C LYS A 190 20.28 -32.62 -22.22
N TYR A 191 21.58 -32.47 -22.48
CA TYR A 191 22.26 -31.18 -22.70
C TYR A 191 22.49 -30.89 -24.19
N TRP A 192 22.57 -31.94 -25.03
CA TRP A 192 22.93 -31.83 -26.45
C TRP A 192 21.73 -31.67 -27.40
N SER A 193 20.52 -32.05 -26.99
CA SER A 193 19.32 -31.98 -27.84
C SER A 193 19.05 -30.60 -28.49
N ARG A 194 19.29 -29.49 -27.76
CA ARG A 194 19.16 -28.12 -28.32
C ARG A 194 20.35 -27.71 -29.18
N HIS A 195 21.57 -28.08 -28.80
CA HIS A 195 22.78 -27.72 -29.53
C HIS A 195 22.87 -28.42 -30.89
N LEU A 196 22.30 -29.62 -31.02
CA LEU A 196 22.21 -30.30 -32.32
C LEU A 196 21.44 -29.52 -33.36
N GLY A 197 20.34 -28.87 -32.97
CA GLY A 197 19.59 -28.03 -33.89
C GLY A 197 20.40 -26.82 -34.39
N ILE A 198 21.38 -26.35 -33.62
CA ILE A 198 22.29 -25.26 -34.02
C ILE A 198 23.39 -25.85 -34.92
N MET A 199 24.04 -26.93 -34.46
CA MET A 199 25.12 -27.62 -35.15
C MET A 199 24.72 -28.08 -36.56
N VAL A 200 23.53 -28.67 -36.70
CA VAL A 200 22.99 -29.17 -37.98
C VAL A 200 22.64 -28.02 -38.94
N ARG A 201 22.37 -26.81 -38.42
CA ARG A 201 22.04 -25.64 -39.24
C ARG A 201 23.25 -24.76 -39.57
N ASP A 202 24.35 -24.94 -38.84
CA ASP A 202 25.57 -24.18 -39.05
C ASP A 202 26.31 -24.73 -40.26
N HIS A 203 26.25 -23.99 -41.37
CA HIS A 203 26.89 -24.32 -42.64
C HIS A 203 28.41 -24.12 -42.60
N THR A 204 28.96 -23.53 -41.54
CA THR A 204 30.41 -23.43 -41.32
C THR A 204 30.98 -24.64 -40.60
N MET A 205 30.13 -25.43 -39.94
CA MET A 205 30.53 -26.64 -39.23
C MET A 205 30.28 -27.89 -40.09
N CYS A 206 31.29 -28.30 -40.82
CA CYS A 206 31.28 -29.59 -41.52
C CYS A 206 31.59 -30.72 -40.52
N PRO A 207 30.68 -31.68 -40.27
CA PRO A 207 31.03 -32.84 -39.47
C PRO A 207 32.18 -33.60 -40.15
N ILE A 208 33.33 -33.64 -39.49
CA ILE A 208 34.50 -34.38 -39.96
C ILE A 208 34.10 -35.85 -40.02
N ARG A 209 34.08 -36.42 -41.23
CA ARG A 209 33.82 -37.85 -41.44
C ARG A 209 34.79 -38.66 -40.59
N VAL A 210 34.26 -39.45 -39.66
CA VAL A 210 35.04 -40.48 -38.98
C VAL A 210 35.35 -41.55 -40.03
N LYS A 211 36.65 -41.82 -40.27
CA LYS A 211 37.05 -42.96 -41.09
C LYS A 211 36.58 -44.24 -40.39
N LEU A 212 35.84 -45.07 -41.13
CA LEU A 212 35.50 -46.43 -40.75
C LEU A 212 36.77 -47.29 -40.66
#